data_AF-A0A3N5H1U9-F1
#
_entry.id   AF-A0A3N5H1U9-F1
#
_cell.length_a   1.000
_cell.length_b   1.000
_cell.length_c   1.000
_cell.angle_alpha   90.00
_cell.angle_beta   90.00
_cell.angle_gamma   90.00
#
_symmetry.space_group_name_H-M   'P 1'
#
loop_
_entity.id
_entity.type
_entity.pdbx_description
1 polymer ?
#
loop_
_entity_poly.entity_id
_entity_poly.type
_entity_poly.pdbx_seq_one_letter_code
_entity_poly.pdbx_strand_id
1 'polypeptide(L)'
;MTEVGRYWRLFRVQVRSSVLLGLQYRADFVLDGVVSLFWTLTALVPLFTVYHLRESVAGWTFEEALLVTGWFTLLEAILEGAINPSLTAVVEHIRKGTLDFVLLKPADAQFLVSTARFEPWRSTNVITALVLWTYAFVRMGQPPSLPGSLAALLLLVVATSLLYSLWILTVSAAFYVVKID
;
A
#
# COMPACT_ATOMS: atom_id res chain seq x y z
N MET A 1 -30.97 2.97 -7.86
CA MET A 1 -29.70 2.26 -7.59
C MET A 1 -29.31 2.56 -6.15
N THR A 2 -28.89 1.58 -5.36
CA THR A 2 -28.40 1.85 -4.00
C THR A 2 -27.12 2.68 -4.08
N GLU A 3 -26.92 3.61 -3.14
CA GLU A 3 -25.70 4.43 -3.05
C GLU A 3 -24.43 3.58 -3.15
N VAL A 4 -24.41 2.45 -2.43
CA VAL A 4 -23.30 1.48 -2.45
C VAL A 4 -22.96 0.99 -3.86
N GLY A 5 -23.98 0.66 -4.67
CA GLY A 5 -23.77 0.18 -6.04
C GLY A 5 -23.17 1.24 -6.97
N ARG A 6 -23.46 2.53 -6.70
CA ARG A 6 -22.87 3.66 -7.41
C ARG A 6 -21.38 3.80 -7.08
N TYR A 7 -21.02 3.84 -5.80
CA TYR A 7 -19.62 3.96 -5.35
C TYR A 7 -18.76 2.79 -5.80
N TRP A 8 -19.28 1.56 -5.73
CA TRP A 8 -18.56 0.38 -6.22
C TRP A 8 -18.26 0.47 -7.73
N ARG A 9 -19.22 0.97 -8.52
CA ARG A 9 -19.00 1.19 -9.95
C ARG A 9 -17.94 2.26 -10.22
N LEU A 10 -17.95 3.35 -9.46
CA LEU A 10 -16.93 4.40 -9.56
C LEU A 10 -15.53 3.87 -9.22
N PHE A 11 -15.41 3.13 -8.11
CA PHE A 11 -14.18 2.47 -7.70
C PHE A 11 -13.64 1.57 -8.82
N ARG A 12 -14.49 0.70 -9.38
CA ARG A 12 -14.10 -0.21 -10.46
C ARG A 12 -13.62 0.54 -11.71
N VAL A 13 -14.24 1.68 -12.03
CA VAL A 13 -13.80 2.52 -13.16
C VAL A 13 -12.42 3.12 -12.89
N GLN A 14 -12.17 3.67 -11.70
CA GLN A 14 -10.86 4.25 -11.35
C GLN A 14 -9.74 3.21 -11.32
N VAL A 15 -9.99 2.04 -10.74
CA VAL A 15 -9.03 0.92 -10.76
C VAL A 15 -8.74 0.49 -12.19
N ARG A 16 -9.79 0.30 -13.02
CA ARG A 16 -9.61 -0.07 -14.43
C ARG A 16 -8.81 0.98 -15.19
N SER A 17 -9.09 2.27 -14.99
CA SER A 17 -8.35 3.35 -15.63
C SER A 17 -6.88 3.35 -15.22
N SER A 18 -6.59 3.13 -13.93
CA SER A 18 -5.21 3.06 -13.42
C SER A 18 -4.44 1.89 -14.02
N VAL A 19 -5.07 0.72 -14.11
CA VAL A 19 -4.49 -0.48 -14.75
C VAL A 19 -4.21 -0.22 -16.24
N LEU A 20 -5.16 0.37 -16.97
CA LEU A 20 -4.99 0.67 -18.39
C LEU A 20 -3.85 1.68 -18.62
N LEU A 21 -3.72 2.68 -17.75
CA LEU A 21 -2.66 3.68 -17.84
C LEU A 21 -1.27 3.06 -17.66
N GLY A 22 -1.08 2.14 -16.72
CA GLY A 22 0.23 1.48 -16.60
C GLY A 22 0.52 0.48 -17.69
N LEU A 23 -0.49 -0.25 -18.17
CA LEU A 23 -0.32 -1.17 -19.29
C LEU A 23 -0.02 -0.46 -20.62
N GLN A 24 -0.24 0.85 -20.71
CA GLN A 24 0.13 1.65 -21.87
C GLN A 24 1.64 1.61 -22.12
N TYR A 25 2.45 1.69 -21.05
CA TYR A 25 3.91 1.60 -21.11
C TYR A 25 4.36 0.25 -20.56
N ARG A 26 4.21 -0.79 -21.39
CA ARG A 26 4.48 -2.18 -21.00
C ARG A 26 5.90 -2.42 -20.47
N ALA A 27 6.89 -1.69 -20.98
CA ALA A 27 8.27 -1.80 -20.52
C ALA A 27 8.39 -1.28 -19.08
N ASP A 28 7.87 -0.07 -18.81
CA ASP A 28 7.85 0.52 -17.47
C ASP A 28 7.09 -0.37 -16.49
N PHE A 29 5.91 -0.88 -16.88
CA PHE A 29 5.13 -1.83 -16.08
C PHE A 29 5.96 -3.06 -15.63
N VAL A 30 6.71 -3.67 -16.56
CA VAL A 30 7.53 -4.85 -16.25
C VAL A 30 8.73 -4.47 -15.40
N LEU A 31 9.39 -3.35 -15.71
CA LEU A 31 10.53 -2.84 -14.94
C LEU A 31 10.11 -2.52 -13.50
N ASP A 32 8.99 -1.84 -13.29
CA ASP A 32 8.46 -1.51 -11.97
C ASP A 32 8.19 -2.79 -11.16
N GLY A 33 7.60 -3.82 -11.80
CA GLY A 33 7.40 -5.11 -11.15
C GLY A 33 8.72 -5.78 -10.72
N VAL A 34 9.73 -5.78 -11.59
CA VAL A 34 11.06 -6.34 -11.30
C VAL A 34 11.76 -5.56 -10.19
N VAL A 35 11.73 -4.23 -10.26
CA VAL A 35 12.33 -3.34 -9.25
C VAL A 35 11.64 -3.53 -7.90
N SER A 36 10.31 -3.64 -7.89
CA SER A 36 9.54 -3.91 -6.66
C SER A 36 9.97 -5.22 -6.02
N LEU A 37 10.08 -6.29 -6.81
CA LEU A 37 10.56 -7.58 -6.32
C LEU A 37 12.00 -7.51 -5.80
N PHE A 38 12.88 -6.82 -6.51
CA PHE A 38 14.27 -6.60 -6.10
C PHE A 38 14.33 -5.89 -4.73
N TRP A 39 13.54 -4.83 -4.53
CA TRP A 39 13.46 -4.13 -3.25
C TRP A 39 12.95 -5.03 -2.13
N THR A 40 11.87 -5.79 -2.37
CA THR A 40 11.36 -6.70 -1.34
C THR A 40 12.36 -7.79 -0.97
N LEU A 41 13.06 -8.38 -1.94
CA LEU A 41 14.11 -9.37 -1.66
C LEU A 41 15.27 -8.76 -0.88
N THR A 42 15.68 -7.53 -1.24
CA THR A 42 16.74 -6.80 -0.54
C THR A 42 16.33 -6.49 0.91
N ALA A 43 15.06 -6.20 1.16
CA ALA A 43 14.52 -5.99 2.52
C ALA A 43 14.64 -7.23 3.42
N LEU A 44 14.83 -8.44 2.86
CA LEU A 44 15.06 -9.66 3.62
C LEU A 44 16.54 -9.89 3.98
N VAL A 45 17.47 -9.25 3.27
CA VAL A 45 18.93 -9.43 3.47
C VAL A 45 19.35 -9.15 4.92
N PRO A 46 18.86 -8.08 5.60
CA PRO A 46 19.17 -7.85 7.00
C PRO A 46 18.74 -9.01 7.91
N LEU A 47 17.55 -9.59 7.68
CA LEU A 47 17.07 -10.73 8.46
C LEU A 47 18.01 -11.93 8.30
N PHE A 48 18.35 -12.28 7.06
CA PHE A 48 19.28 -13.39 6.82
C PHE A 48 20.65 -13.15 7.45
N THR A 49 21.17 -11.92 7.34
CA THR A 49 22.49 -11.56 7.89
C THR A 49 22.53 -11.69 9.41
N VAL A 50 21.48 -11.23 10.09
CA VAL A 50 21.40 -11.22 11.56
C VAL A 50 21.16 -12.62 12.13
N TYR A 51 20.24 -13.37 11.52
CA TYR A 51 19.82 -14.69 12.01
C TYR A 51 20.69 -15.85 11.52
N HIS A 52 21.62 -15.61 10.58
CA HIS A 52 22.58 -16.66 10.18
C HIS A 52 23.52 -17.06 11.31
N LEU A 53 23.87 -16.13 12.21
CA LEU A 53 24.82 -16.35 13.30
C LEU A 53 24.15 -16.58 14.66
N ARG A 54 22.83 -16.40 14.75
CA ARG A 54 22.06 -16.45 16.01
C ARG A 54 20.69 -17.04 15.79
N GLU A 55 20.30 -17.98 16.65
CA GLU A 55 18.96 -18.60 16.60
C GLU A 55 17.84 -17.61 16.97
N SER A 56 18.13 -16.64 17.86
CA SER A 56 17.19 -15.59 18.24
C SER A 56 17.88 -14.26 18.51
N VAL A 57 17.12 -13.17 18.34
CA VAL A 57 17.54 -11.81 18.67
C VAL A 57 16.48 -11.16 19.55
N ALA A 58 16.86 -10.78 20.76
CA ALA A 58 15.92 -10.20 21.75
C ALA A 58 14.65 -11.06 21.98
N GLY A 59 14.78 -12.39 21.89
CA GLY A 59 13.67 -13.33 22.03
C GLY A 59 12.86 -13.60 20.76
N TRP A 60 13.12 -12.87 19.67
CA TRP A 60 12.47 -13.10 18.38
C TRP A 60 13.25 -14.11 17.56
N THR A 61 12.56 -15.12 17.05
CA THR A 61 13.09 -16.08 16.07
C THR A 61 13.07 -15.51 14.66
N PHE A 62 13.75 -16.17 13.72
CA PHE A 62 13.77 -15.76 12.32
C PHE A 62 12.36 -15.74 11.72
N GLU A 63 11.55 -16.74 12.04
CA GLU A 63 10.20 -16.93 11.54
C GLU A 63 9.27 -15.81 12.03
N GLU A 64 9.36 -15.43 13.30
CA GLU A 64 8.58 -14.32 13.87
C GLU A 64 8.99 -12.97 13.27
N ALA A 65 10.29 -12.74 13.07
CA ALA A 65 10.77 -11.56 12.38
C ALA A 65 10.25 -11.50 10.93
N LEU A 66 10.20 -12.64 10.24
CA LEU A 66 9.68 -12.74 8.88
C LEU A 66 8.18 -12.41 8.80
N LEU A 67 7.39 -12.81 9.81
CA LEU A 67 5.98 -12.41 9.91
C LEU A 67 5.83 -10.89 9.99
N VAL A 68 6.64 -10.23 10.81
CA VAL A 68 6.65 -8.77 10.95
C VAL A 68 7.03 -8.11 9.62
N THR A 69 8.06 -8.62 8.93
CA THR A 69 8.43 -8.13 7.59
C THR A 69 7.31 -8.30 6.58
N GLY A 70 6.56 -9.41 6.62
CA GLY A 70 5.38 -9.61 5.78
C GLY A 70 4.28 -8.57 6.05
N TRP A 71 4.00 -8.25 7.31
CA TRP A 71 3.04 -7.20 7.68
C TRP A 71 3.50 -5.82 7.23
N PHE A 72 4.78 -5.50 7.40
CA PHE A 72 5.36 -4.26 6.90
C PHE A 72 5.25 -4.17 5.37
N THR A 73 5.61 -5.23 4.66
CA THR A 73 5.52 -5.31 3.19
C THR A 73 4.09 -5.13 2.70
N LEU A 74 3.11 -5.69 3.39
CA LEU A 74 1.69 -5.48 3.06
C LEU A 74 1.27 -4.02 3.31
N LEU A 75 1.65 -3.44 4.45
CA LEU A 75 1.35 -2.05 4.75
C LEU A 75 1.94 -1.11 3.69
N GLU A 76 3.20 -1.31 3.33
CA GLU A 76 3.88 -0.59 2.26
C GLU A 76 3.13 -0.74 0.93
N ALA A 77 2.72 -1.96 0.56
CA ALA A 77 1.94 -2.21 -0.65
C ALA A 77 0.59 -1.45 -0.67
N ILE A 78 -0.08 -1.32 0.48
CA ILE A 78 -1.32 -0.55 0.60
C ILE A 78 -1.04 0.95 0.44
N LEU A 79 -0.01 1.46 1.12
CA LEU A 79 0.32 2.88 1.08
C LEU A 79 0.77 3.30 -0.32
N GLU A 80 1.75 2.61 -0.88
CA GLU A 80 2.32 2.95 -2.18
C GLU A 80 1.44 2.52 -3.35
N GLY A 81 0.58 1.51 -3.16
CA GLY A 81 -0.31 0.98 -4.19
C GLY A 81 -1.64 1.71 -4.30
N ALA A 82 -2.19 2.20 -3.19
CA ALA A 82 -3.54 2.77 -3.16
C ALA A 82 -3.61 4.21 -2.65
N ILE A 83 -2.78 4.58 -1.65
CA ILE A 83 -2.92 5.86 -0.96
C ILE A 83 -2.02 6.93 -1.57
N ASN A 84 -0.71 6.74 -1.53
CA ASN A 84 0.27 7.73 -1.99
C ASN A 84 0.04 8.20 -3.43
N PRO A 85 -0.21 7.32 -4.43
CA PRO A 85 -0.40 7.75 -5.82
C PRO A 85 -1.61 8.67 -6.00
N SER A 86 -2.69 8.36 -5.27
CA SER A 86 -3.90 9.18 -5.25
C SER A 86 -3.63 10.54 -4.63
N LEU A 87 -2.92 10.59 -3.50
CA LEU A 87 -2.60 11.84 -2.82
C LEU A 87 -1.61 12.71 -3.59
N THR A 88 -0.60 12.12 -4.24
CA THR A 88 0.27 12.85 -5.17
C THR A 88 -0.54 13.43 -6.33
N ALA A 89 -1.54 12.69 -6.86
CA ALA A 89 -2.42 13.23 -7.87
C ALA A 89 -3.23 14.44 -7.36
N VAL A 90 -3.64 14.46 -6.10
CA VAL A 90 -4.32 15.64 -5.51
C VAL A 90 -3.39 16.85 -5.48
N VAL A 91 -2.14 16.68 -5.04
CA VAL A 91 -1.13 17.76 -5.04
C VAL A 91 -0.94 18.32 -6.45
N GLU A 92 -0.91 17.47 -7.47
CA GLU A 92 -0.87 17.89 -8.87
C GLU A 92 -2.10 18.71 -9.29
N HIS A 93 -3.31 18.34 -8.85
CA HIS A 93 -4.52 19.12 -9.13
C HIS A 93 -4.50 20.47 -8.40
N ILE A 94 -3.97 20.54 -7.17
CA ILE A 94 -3.78 21.81 -6.44
C ILE A 94 -2.82 22.70 -7.23
N ARG A 95 -1.65 22.18 -7.59
CA ARG A 95 -0.61 22.91 -8.32
C ARG A 95 -1.10 23.44 -9.67
N LYS A 96 -1.91 22.67 -10.38
CA LYS A 96 -2.47 23.06 -11.68
C LYS A 96 -3.72 23.93 -11.57
N GLY A 97 -4.24 24.16 -10.36
CA GLY A 97 -5.49 24.89 -10.15
C GLY A 97 -6.72 24.17 -10.70
N THR A 98 -6.68 22.84 -10.80
CA THR A 98 -7.75 21.99 -11.37
C THR A 98 -8.45 21.11 -10.34
N LEU A 99 -8.19 21.32 -9.05
CA LEU A 99 -8.82 20.54 -7.99
C LEU A 99 -10.33 20.83 -7.89
N ASP A 100 -10.74 22.05 -8.19
CA ASP A 100 -12.14 22.47 -8.30
C ASP A 100 -12.95 21.55 -9.23
N PHE A 101 -12.39 21.13 -10.37
CA PHE A 101 -13.05 20.17 -11.26
C PHE A 101 -13.28 18.79 -10.62
N VAL A 102 -12.45 18.40 -9.65
CA VAL A 102 -12.67 17.16 -8.88
C VAL A 102 -13.77 17.38 -7.86
N LEU A 103 -13.75 18.50 -7.15
CA LEU A 103 -14.71 18.84 -6.09
C LEU A 103 -16.12 19.12 -6.60
N LEU A 104 -16.27 19.58 -7.85
CA LEU A 104 -17.56 19.83 -8.50
C LEU A 104 -18.27 18.55 -8.98
N LYS A 105 -17.61 17.39 -8.96
CA LYS A 105 -18.22 16.12 -9.36
C LYS A 105 -19.29 15.70 -8.34
N PRO A 106 -20.43 15.12 -8.77
CA PRO A 106 -21.54 14.76 -7.90
C PRO A 106 -21.28 13.44 -7.14
N ALA A 107 -20.14 13.32 -6.47
CA ALA A 107 -19.75 12.23 -5.58
C ALA A 107 -18.90 12.77 -4.43
N ASP A 108 -18.78 12.01 -3.36
CA ASP A 108 -18.00 12.42 -2.19
C ASP A 108 -16.55 12.75 -2.58
N ALA A 109 -16.09 13.94 -2.18
CA ALA A 109 -14.79 14.47 -2.56
C ALA A 109 -13.67 13.61 -1.99
N GLN A 110 -13.79 13.18 -0.72
CA GLN A 110 -12.81 12.34 -0.04
C GLN A 110 -12.61 11.02 -0.78
N PHE A 111 -13.70 10.38 -1.19
CA PHE A 111 -13.65 9.18 -2.01
C PHE A 111 -12.92 9.45 -3.33
N LEU A 112 -13.33 10.47 -4.09
CA LEU A 112 -12.76 10.79 -5.39
C LEU A 112 -11.25 11.07 -5.34
N VAL A 113 -10.79 11.77 -4.30
CA VAL A 113 -9.36 12.07 -4.14
C VAL A 113 -8.55 10.87 -3.65
N SER A 114 -9.15 10.00 -2.82
CA SER A 114 -8.45 8.84 -2.23
C SER A 114 -8.31 7.67 -3.19
N THR A 115 -9.16 7.61 -4.22
CA THR A 115 -9.17 6.52 -5.20
C THR A 115 -8.85 7.01 -6.61
N ALA A 116 -8.18 8.17 -6.72
CA ALA A 116 -7.85 8.81 -7.98
C ALA A 116 -6.85 7.99 -8.82
N ARG A 117 -5.90 7.31 -8.18
CA ARG A 117 -4.87 6.47 -8.80
C ARG A 117 -4.55 5.24 -7.95
N PHE A 118 -4.24 4.15 -8.65
CA PHE A 118 -3.67 2.95 -8.07
C PHE A 118 -2.41 2.55 -8.84
N GLU A 119 -1.46 1.89 -8.18
CA GLU A 119 -0.25 1.33 -8.79
C GLU A 119 -0.34 -0.22 -8.77
N PRO A 120 -0.89 -0.84 -9.84
CA PRO A 120 -1.12 -2.28 -9.89
C PRO A 120 0.11 -3.16 -9.65
N TRP A 121 1.32 -2.67 -9.91
CA TRP A 121 2.56 -3.43 -9.74
C TRP A 121 2.83 -3.70 -8.26
N ARG A 122 2.35 -2.85 -7.34
CA ARG A 122 2.43 -3.10 -5.90
C ARG A 122 1.63 -4.34 -5.45
N SER A 123 0.79 -4.91 -6.31
CA SER A 123 0.20 -6.24 -6.06
C SER A 123 1.26 -7.34 -5.92
N THR A 124 2.45 -7.19 -6.50
CA THR A 124 3.57 -8.13 -6.27
C THR A 124 3.99 -8.16 -4.81
N ASN A 125 3.96 -7.02 -4.12
CA ASN A 125 4.35 -6.92 -2.71
C ASN A 125 3.30 -7.58 -1.82
N VAL A 126 2.02 -7.48 -2.18
CA VAL A 126 0.94 -8.24 -1.52
C VAL A 126 1.18 -9.75 -1.66
N ILE A 127 1.53 -10.21 -2.86
CA ILE A 127 1.87 -11.62 -3.10
C ILE A 127 3.09 -12.02 -2.27
N THR A 128 4.14 -11.19 -2.24
CA THR A 128 5.34 -11.47 -1.44
C THR A 128 5.01 -11.54 0.05
N ALA A 129 4.21 -10.62 0.59
CA ALA A 129 3.76 -10.67 1.99
C ALA A 129 3.04 -12.00 2.31
N LEU A 130 2.13 -12.45 1.43
CA LEU A 130 1.44 -13.74 1.58
C LEU A 130 2.42 -14.93 1.55
N VAL A 131 3.41 -14.91 0.67
CA VAL A 131 4.47 -15.93 0.59
C VAL A 131 5.29 -15.94 1.88
N LEU A 132 5.69 -14.77 2.39
CA LEU A 132 6.46 -14.65 3.63
C LEU A 132 5.69 -15.20 4.83
N TRP A 133 4.41 -14.87 4.97
CA TRP A 133 3.57 -15.41 6.04
C TRP A 133 3.39 -16.91 5.94
N THR A 134 3.09 -17.41 4.74
CA THR A 134 2.91 -18.85 4.52
C THR A 134 4.19 -19.61 4.86
N TYR A 135 5.34 -19.12 4.40
CA TYR A 135 6.64 -19.72 4.69
C TYR A 135 6.97 -19.69 6.18
N ALA A 136 6.72 -18.56 6.87
CA ALA A 136 6.94 -18.45 8.30
C ALA A 136 6.09 -19.45 9.10
N PHE A 137 4.77 -19.52 8.86
CA PHE A 137 3.89 -20.44 9.57
C PHE A 137 4.18 -21.92 9.28
N VAL A 138 4.51 -22.25 8.03
CA VAL A 138 4.93 -23.63 7.68
C VAL A 138 6.19 -24.01 8.45
N ARG A 139 7.16 -23.10 8.57
CA ARG A 139 8.41 -23.36 9.29
C ARG A 139 8.24 -23.41 10.81
N MET A 140 7.33 -22.62 11.37
CA MET A 140 6.97 -22.69 12.80
C MET A 140 6.19 -23.97 13.15
N GLY A 141 5.63 -24.67 12.16
CA GLY A 141 4.83 -25.87 12.37
C GLY A 141 3.50 -25.62 13.11
N GLN A 142 3.08 -24.35 13.21
CA GLN A 142 1.87 -23.94 13.92
C GLN A 142 1.01 -23.08 13.00
N PRO A 143 -0.30 -23.33 12.90
CA PRO A 143 -1.18 -22.47 12.13
C PRO A 143 -1.36 -21.10 12.80
N PRO A 144 -1.70 -20.06 12.02
CA PRO A 144 -2.00 -18.74 12.57
C PRO A 144 -3.14 -18.81 13.58
N SER A 145 -2.94 -18.21 14.75
CA SER A 145 -4.02 -18.10 15.74
C SER A 145 -5.09 -17.13 15.23
N LEU A 146 -6.36 -17.52 15.33
CA LEU A 146 -7.47 -16.67 14.89
C LEU A 146 -7.52 -15.32 15.65
N PRO A 147 -7.39 -15.29 17.00
CA PRO A 147 -7.38 -14.02 17.73
C PRO A 147 -6.17 -13.14 17.36
N GLY A 148 -4.98 -13.73 17.20
CA GLY A 148 -3.78 -12.99 16.82
C GLY A 148 -3.87 -12.41 15.42
N SER A 149 -4.43 -13.16 14.47
CA SER A 149 -4.63 -12.70 13.09
C SER A 149 -5.64 -11.53 13.02
N LEU A 150 -6.72 -11.61 13.79
CA LEU A 150 -7.70 -10.52 13.90
C LEU A 150 -7.10 -9.28 14.56
N ALA A 151 -6.32 -9.44 15.62
CA ALA A 151 -5.63 -8.34 16.27
C ALA A 151 -4.63 -7.67 15.31
N ALA A 152 -3.82 -8.45 14.59
CA ALA A 152 -2.87 -7.94 13.60
C ALA A 152 -3.58 -7.19 12.45
N LEU A 153 -4.70 -7.73 11.94
CA LEU A 153 -5.50 -7.07 10.91
C LEU A 153 -6.12 -5.75 11.41
N LEU A 154 -6.61 -5.73 12.66
CA LEU A 154 -7.11 -4.49 13.27
C LEU A 154 -6.00 -3.46 13.40
N LEU A 155 -4.82 -3.85 13.88
CA LEU A 155 -3.66 -2.96 13.97
C LEU A 155 -3.23 -2.44 12.59
N LEU A 156 -3.28 -3.28 11.55
CA LEU A 156 -3.01 -2.86 10.18
C LEU A 156 -4.00 -1.80 9.69
N VAL A 157 -5.30 -1.98 9.95
CA VAL A 157 -6.34 -1.00 9.61
C VAL A 157 -6.12 0.31 10.36
N VAL A 158 -5.80 0.26 11.65
CA VAL A 158 -5.49 1.45 12.46
C VAL A 158 -4.25 2.15 11.92
N ALA A 159 -3.16 1.44 11.67
CA ALA A 159 -1.92 1.99 11.12
C ALA A 159 -2.16 2.64 9.75
N THR A 160 -2.88 1.97 8.86
CA THR A 160 -3.24 2.50 7.53
C THR A 160 -4.08 3.77 7.66
N SER A 161 -5.07 3.78 8.56
CA SER A 161 -5.94 4.94 8.79
C SER A 161 -5.18 6.15 9.35
N LEU A 162 -4.25 5.91 10.29
CA LEU A 162 -3.38 6.95 10.85
C LEU A 162 -2.45 7.54 9.79
N LEU A 163 -1.79 6.68 9.00
CA LEU A 163 -0.89 7.11 7.93
C LEU A 163 -1.63 7.86 6.83
N TYR A 164 -2.81 7.39 6.43
CA TYR A 164 -3.71 8.11 5.52
C TYR A 164 -4.05 9.50 6.05
N SER A 165 -4.42 9.60 7.33
CA SER A 165 -4.79 10.88 7.96
C SER A 165 -3.59 11.85 8.01
N LEU A 166 -2.41 11.33 8.33
CA LEU A 166 -1.16 12.10 8.33
C LEU A 166 -0.85 12.64 6.94
N TRP A 167 -0.97 11.80 5.91
CA TRP A 167 -0.73 12.22 4.54
C TRP A 167 -1.73 13.27 4.05
N ILE A 168 -3.02 13.13 4.37
CA ILE A 168 -4.03 14.15 4.04
C ILE A 168 -3.69 15.49 4.71
N LEU A 169 -3.22 15.47 5.96
CA LEU A 169 -2.73 16.66 6.64
C LEU A 169 -1.56 17.29 5.87
N THR A 170 -0.60 16.49 5.41
CA THR A 170 0.50 16.97 4.56
C THR A 170 0.01 17.58 3.24
N VAL A 171 -0.94 16.92 2.55
CA VAL A 171 -1.53 17.45 1.30
C VAL A 171 -2.27 18.77 1.56
N SER A 172 -2.95 18.92 2.70
CA SER A 172 -3.63 20.16 3.06
C SER A 172 -2.65 21.33 3.24
N ALA A 173 -1.42 21.06 3.71
CA ALA A 173 -0.38 22.08 3.83
C ALA A 173 0.14 22.56 2.46
N ALA A 174 0.05 21.73 1.42
CA ALA A 174 0.47 22.07 0.05
C ALA A 174 -0.36 23.22 -0.57
N PHE A 175 -1.53 23.55 -0.03
CA PHE A 175 -2.28 24.75 -0.45
C PHE A 175 -1.56 26.06 -0.09
N TYR A 176 -0.83 26.07 1.03
CA TYR A 176 -0.12 27.26 1.52
C TYR A 176 1.33 27.25 1.06
N VAL A 177 1.96 26.07 1.10
CA VAL A 177 3.34 25.90 0.68
C VAL A 177 3.33 25.57 -0.81
N VAL A 178 3.51 26.60 -1.64
CA VAL A 178 3.51 26.55 -3.12
C VAL A 178 4.47 25.47 -3.71
N LYS A 179 5.38 24.93 -2.88
CA LYS A 179 6.19 23.73 -3.16
C LYS A 179 6.40 22.88 -1.90
N ILE A 180 5.97 21.61 -1.94
CA ILE A 180 6.57 20.54 -1.13
C ILE A 180 7.29 19.65 -2.14
N ASP A 181 8.54 20.03 -2.46
CA ASP A 181 9.51 19.18 -3.17
C ASP A 181 10.52 18.68 -2.13
#